data_AF-A0A9N9IT85-F1
#
_entry.id   AF-A0A9N9IT85-F1
#
_cell.length_a   1.000
_cell.length_b   1.000
_cell.length_c   1.000
_cell.angle_alpha   90.00
_cell.angle_beta   90.00
_cell.angle_gamma   90.00
#
_symmetry.space_group_name_H-M   'P 1'
#
loop_
_entity.id
_entity.type
_entity.pdbx_description
1 polymer ?
#
loop_
_entity_poly.entity_id
_entity_poly.type
_entity_poly.pdbx_seq_one_letter_code
_entity_poly.pdbx_strand_id
1 'polypeptide(L)'
;KLITITTSLESISFENLQKLQIELNNFNNKSDSNEQHFSDVEKLKEKLIENIKKLPVNQVKVAYYHFQNMRYTKRKIQGDIFSIYVQKKAIEFLKSELYKNTETKDYLQKKVKKLEKFQDKSLYQVCGLNSKITKLYKKHISKVRSYERKLLPITNTKF
;
A
#
# COMPACT_ATOMS: atom_id res chain seq x y z
N LYS A 1 1.09 -2.48 -12.32
CA LYS A 1 2.16 -3.49 -12.07
C LYS A 1 3.03 -3.23 -10.84
N LEU A 2 2.88 -2.11 -10.10
CA LEU A 2 3.67 -1.80 -8.90
C LEU A 2 3.13 -2.44 -7.59
N ILE A 3 1.83 -2.74 -7.52
CA ILE A 3 1.17 -3.25 -6.30
C ILE A 3 1.59 -4.68 -5.96
N THR A 4 1.90 -5.51 -6.95
CA THR A 4 2.27 -6.92 -6.76
C THR A 4 3.69 -7.10 -6.20
N ILE A 5 4.59 -6.13 -6.40
CA ILE A 5 5.98 -6.20 -5.93
C ILE A 5 6.05 -5.87 -4.43
N THR A 6 5.26 -4.90 -3.96
CA THR A 6 5.24 -4.52 -2.54
C THR A 6 4.63 -5.61 -1.66
N THR A 7 3.54 -6.24 -2.12
CA THR A 7 2.93 -7.38 -1.40
C THR A 7 3.85 -8.59 -1.34
N SER A 8 4.67 -8.80 -2.37
CA SER A 8 5.65 -9.91 -2.41
C SER A 8 6.87 -9.66 -1.53
N LEU A 9 7.31 -8.42 -1.37
CA LEU A 9 8.47 -8.09 -0.51
C LEU A 9 8.10 -8.11 0.98
N GLU A 10 6.89 -7.67 1.32
CA GLU A 10 6.39 -7.69 2.69
C GLU A 10 6.14 -9.12 3.20
N SER A 11 5.61 -10.01 2.36
CA SER A 11 5.38 -11.43 2.71
C SER A 11 6.69 -12.19 2.92
N ILE A 12 7.70 -11.97 2.08
CA ILE A 12 9.04 -12.57 2.22
C ILE A 12 9.72 -12.14 3.53
N SER A 13 9.48 -10.91 4.00
CA SER A 13 10.05 -10.45 5.29
C SER A 13 9.40 -11.15 6.50
N PHE A 14 8.10 -11.46 6.43
CA PHE A 14 7.36 -12.03 7.55
C PHE A 14 7.61 -13.53 7.74
N GLU A 15 7.71 -14.28 6.64
CA GLU A 15 8.05 -15.72 6.68
C GLU A 15 9.43 -15.98 7.27
N ASN A 16 10.41 -15.13 6.92
CA ASN A 16 11.77 -15.21 7.46
C ASN A 16 11.81 -14.90 8.96
N LEU A 17 11.00 -13.94 9.44
CA LEU A 17 10.87 -13.66 10.87
C LEU A 17 10.21 -14.82 11.63
N GLN A 18 9.24 -15.51 11.04
CA GLN A 18 8.63 -16.70 11.66
C GLN A 18 9.61 -17.87 11.81
N LYS A 19 10.45 -18.12 10.78
CA LYS A 19 11.50 -19.15 10.86
C LYS A 19 12.50 -18.88 11.99
N LEU A 20 12.94 -17.62 12.13
CA LEU A 20 13.82 -17.22 13.23
C LEU A 20 13.16 -17.36 14.60
N GLN A 21 11.86 -17.10 14.71
CA GLN A 21 11.10 -17.26 15.95
C GLN A 21 10.97 -18.73 16.38
N ILE A 22 10.81 -19.65 15.42
CA ILE A 22 10.73 -21.11 15.68
C ILE A 22 12.11 -21.63 16.13
N GLU A 23 13.20 -21.20 15.48
CA GLU A 23 14.56 -21.57 15.89
C GLU A 23 14.89 -21.07 17.31
N LEU A 24 14.46 -19.85 17.68
CA LEU A 24 14.65 -19.29 19.03
C LEU A 24 13.87 -20.04 20.12
N ASN A 25 12.63 -20.47 19.85
CA ASN A 25 11.84 -21.20 20.84
C ASN A 25 12.39 -22.61 21.10
N ASN A 26 13.04 -23.25 20.12
CA ASN A 26 13.67 -24.56 20.29
C ASN A 26 14.91 -24.53 21.18
N PHE A 27 15.53 -23.36 21.36
CA PHE A 27 16.73 -23.19 22.16
C PHE A 27 16.44 -23.15 23.68
N ASN A 28 15.32 -22.52 24.08
CA ASN A 28 14.95 -22.39 25.49
C ASN A 28 14.54 -23.72 26.18
N ASN A 29 14.32 -24.79 25.41
CA ASN A 29 13.93 -26.10 25.94
C ASN A 29 15.13 -27.03 26.22
N LYS A 30 16.38 -26.56 26.05
CA LYS A 30 17.60 -27.40 26.09
C LYS A 30 18.64 -26.96 27.14
N SER A 31 18.20 -26.27 28.19
CA SER A 31 19.08 -25.71 29.22
C SER A 31 19.43 -26.73 30.30
N ASP A 32 20.50 -27.51 30.09
CA ASP A 32 21.24 -28.19 31.16
C ASP A 32 22.67 -28.53 30.66
N SER A 33 23.55 -27.53 30.56
CA SER A 33 25.04 -27.64 30.64
C SER A 33 25.72 -26.34 30.17
N ASN A 34 26.51 -25.72 31.04
CA ASN A 34 27.05 -24.36 30.86
C ASN A 34 28.21 -24.23 29.85
N GLU A 35 28.88 -25.32 29.46
CA GLU A 35 29.98 -25.28 28.48
C GLU A 35 29.50 -25.37 27.02
N GLN A 36 28.43 -26.14 26.77
CA GLN A 36 27.80 -26.23 25.44
C GLN A 36 27.21 -24.88 24.99
N HIS A 37 26.72 -24.11 25.96
CA HIS A 37 26.01 -22.84 25.75
C HIS A 37 26.89 -21.74 25.13
N PHE A 38 28.21 -21.73 25.41
CA PHE A 38 29.11 -20.71 24.85
C PHE A 38 29.37 -20.95 23.35
N SER A 39 29.63 -22.22 22.98
CA SER A 39 29.77 -22.67 21.58
C SER A 39 28.53 -22.35 20.76
N ASP A 40 27.35 -22.54 21.36
CA ASP A 40 26.08 -22.39 20.64
C ASP A 40 25.73 -20.91 20.41
N VAL A 41 26.08 -20.03 21.35
CA VAL A 41 25.94 -18.58 21.18
C VAL A 41 26.88 -18.05 20.10
N GLU A 42 28.10 -18.55 20.01
CA GLU A 42 29.04 -18.17 18.94
C GLU A 42 28.57 -18.61 17.56
N LYS A 43 28.11 -19.87 17.42
CA LYS A 43 27.49 -20.36 16.18
C LYS A 43 26.29 -19.52 15.76
N LEU A 44 25.47 -19.08 16.72
CA LEU A 44 24.32 -18.20 16.44
C LEU A 44 24.76 -16.82 15.97
N LYS A 45 25.81 -16.25 16.59
CA LYS A 45 26.39 -14.98 16.13
C LYS A 45 26.92 -15.10 14.70
N GLU A 46 27.65 -16.16 14.38
CA GLU A 46 28.18 -16.40 13.04
C GLU A 46 27.04 -16.55 12.02
N LYS A 47 26.02 -17.36 12.34
CA LYS A 47 24.84 -17.54 11.48
C LYS A 47 24.10 -16.22 11.25
N LEU A 48 23.98 -15.38 12.29
CA LEU A 48 23.38 -14.05 12.17
C LEU A 48 24.22 -13.13 11.26
N ILE A 49 25.55 -13.12 11.43
CA ILE A 49 26.46 -12.34 10.61
C ILE A 49 26.38 -12.78 9.14
N GLU A 50 26.35 -14.08 8.87
CA GLU A 50 26.15 -14.59 7.52
C GLU A 50 24.82 -14.15 6.91
N ASN A 51 23.74 -14.21 7.69
CA ASN A 51 22.43 -13.77 7.22
C ASN A 51 22.43 -12.26 6.91
N ILE A 52 23.11 -11.45 7.72
CA ILE A 52 23.26 -10.01 7.45
C ILE A 52 24.09 -9.77 6.19
N LYS A 53 25.17 -10.53 5.97
CA LYS A 53 26.00 -10.45 4.76
C LYS A 53 25.23 -10.84 3.48
N LYS A 54 24.24 -11.72 3.60
CA LYS A 54 23.38 -12.17 2.49
C LYS A 54 22.25 -11.16 2.16
N LEU A 55 21.99 -10.17 3.03
CA LEU A 55 20.97 -9.15 2.78
C LEU A 55 21.46 -8.13 1.74
N PRO A 56 20.58 -7.68 0.84
CA PRO A 56 20.91 -6.60 -0.08
C PRO A 56 21.12 -5.28 0.69
N VAL A 57 22.02 -4.43 0.18
CA VAL A 57 22.52 -3.23 0.87
C VAL A 57 21.41 -2.28 1.33
N ASN A 58 20.33 -2.17 0.55
CA ASN A 58 19.16 -1.36 0.88
C ASN A 58 18.38 -1.88 2.10
N GLN A 59 18.42 -3.18 2.38
CA GLN A 59 17.77 -3.82 3.52
C GLN A 59 18.63 -3.82 4.78
N VAL A 60 19.96 -3.78 4.65
CA VAL A 60 20.89 -3.69 5.80
C VAL A 60 20.62 -2.44 6.63
N LYS A 61 20.42 -1.28 5.98
CA LYS A 61 20.11 -0.01 6.65
C LYS A 61 18.79 -0.08 7.41
N VAL A 62 17.79 -0.74 6.84
CA VAL A 62 16.46 -0.92 7.44
C VAL A 62 16.56 -1.85 8.65
N ALA A 63 17.25 -2.98 8.52
CA ALA A 63 17.50 -3.91 9.63
C ALA A 63 18.23 -3.22 10.79
N TYR A 64 19.27 -2.43 10.50
CA TYR A 64 19.98 -1.63 11.50
C TYR A 64 19.05 -0.69 12.26
N TYR A 65 18.20 0.06 11.55
CA TYR A 65 17.22 0.95 12.16
C TYR A 65 16.25 0.20 13.08
N HIS A 66 15.79 -0.98 12.67
CA HIS A 66 14.93 -1.80 13.52
C HIS A 66 15.65 -2.29 14.78
N PHE A 67 16.89 -2.76 14.67
CA PHE A 67 17.66 -3.19 15.85
C PHE A 67 17.90 -2.06 16.84
N GLN A 68 18.10 -0.84 16.37
CA GLN A 68 18.23 0.33 17.26
C GLN A 68 16.92 0.63 17.99
N ASN A 69 15.79 0.50 17.32
CA ASN A 69 14.47 0.76 17.90
C ASN A 69 13.94 -0.39 18.78
N MET A 70 14.53 -1.58 18.68
CA MET A 70 14.21 -2.73 19.52
C MET A 70 15.02 -2.75 20.83
N ARG A 71 15.63 -1.63 21.22
CA ARG A 71 16.39 -1.47 22.46
C ARG A 71 15.67 -0.57 23.45
N TYR A 72 15.82 -0.86 24.73
CA TYR A 72 15.34 0.04 25.77
C TYR A 72 16.14 1.35 25.73
N THR A 73 15.44 2.48 25.63
CA THR A 73 16.05 3.81 25.52
C THR A 73 16.29 4.49 26.86
N LYS A 74 15.75 3.93 27.95
CA LYS A 74 15.77 4.51 29.30
C LYS A 74 15.92 3.40 30.35
N ARG A 75 16.30 3.81 31.57
CA ARG A 75 16.45 2.97 32.79
C ARG A 75 17.73 2.13 32.82
N LYS A 76 17.88 1.31 33.87
CA LYS A 76 19.06 0.45 34.13
C LYS A 76 19.33 -0.60 33.05
N ILE A 77 18.31 -0.96 32.26
CA ILE A 77 18.38 -1.92 31.15
C ILE A 77 18.55 -1.22 29.78
N GLN A 78 18.98 0.05 29.77
CA GLN A 78 19.17 0.80 28.53
C GLN A 78 20.19 0.12 27.63
N GLY A 79 19.88 0.05 26.33
CA GLY A 79 20.72 -0.62 25.34
C GLY A 79 20.42 -2.11 25.18
N ASP A 80 19.78 -2.73 26.17
CA ASP A 80 19.34 -4.12 26.06
C ASP A 80 18.20 -4.24 25.04
N ILE A 81 18.20 -5.35 24.30
CA ILE A 81 17.13 -5.69 23.37
C ILE A 81 15.86 -6.00 24.18
N PHE A 82 14.70 -5.65 23.63
CA PHE A 82 13.41 -5.96 24.25
C PHE A 82 13.31 -7.43 24.65
N SER A 83 12.69 -7.68 25.82
CA SER A 83 12.48 -9.04 26.29
C SER A 83 11.66 -9.86 25.29
N ILE A 84 11.90 -11.17 25.26
CA ILE A 84 11.16 -12.11 24.40
C ILE A 84 9.65 -11.96 24.58
N TYR A 85 9.20 -11.70 25.81
CA TYR A 85 7.80 -11.43 26.12
C TYR A 85 7.26 -10.21 25.36
N VAL A 86 7.99 -9.09 25.40
CA VAL A 86 7.59 -7.85 24.69
C VAL A 86 7.60 -8.07 23.18
N GLN A 87 8.60 -8.78 22.64
CA GLN A 87 8.66 -9.14 21.22
C GLN A 87 7.45 -9.99 20.81
N LYS A 88 7.13 -11.06 21.57
CA LYS A 88 5.96 -11.92 21.32
C LYS A 88 4.66 -11.12 21.40
N LYS A 89 4.51 -10.24 22.40
CA LYS A 89 3.33 -9.39 22.54
C LYS A 89 3.17 -8.41 21.38
N ALA A 90 4.27 -7.83 20.89
CA ALA A 90 4.26 -6.98 19.70
C ALA A 90 3.83 -7.75 18.45
N ILE A 91 4.31 -8.99 18.27
CA ILE A 91 3.88 -9.87 17.16
C ILE A 91 2.39 -10.21 17.28
N GLU A 92 1.91 -10.56 18.48
CA GLU A 92 0.48 -10.79 18.74
C GLU A 92 -0.35 -9.55 18.40
N PHE A 93 0.12 -8.36 18.80
CA PHE A 93 -0.55 -7.10 18.50
C PHE A 93 -0.61 -6.84 17.00
N LEU A 94 0.49 -7.04 16.27
CA LEU A 94 0.51 -6.90 14.81
C LEU A 94 -0.37 -7.92 14.10
N LYS A 95 -0.50 -9.14 14.65
CA LYS A 95 -1.40 -10.19 14.16
C LYS A 95 -2.86 -9.89 14.47
N SER A 96 -3.13 -9.25 15.60
CA SER A 96 -4.48 -8.83 15.94
C SER A 96 -4.97 -7.82 14.90
N GLU A 97 -6.21 -7.99 14.43
CA GLU A 97 -6.83 -7.17 13.38
C GLU A 97 -6.87 -5.66 13.72
N LEU A 98 -6.53 -5.29 14.95
CA LEU A 98 -6.39 -3.92 15.44
C LEU A 98 -5.33 -3.11 14.67
N TYR A 99 -4.22 -3.72 14.22
CA TYR A 99 -3.18 -2.97 13.50
C TYR A 99 -3.47 -2.80 12.01
N LYS A 100 -4.25 -3.71 11.39
CA LYS A 100 -4.57 -3.65 9.95
C LYS A 100 -5.83 -2.85 9.61
N ASN A 101 -6.67 -2.54 10.60
CA ASN A 101 -7.93 -1.82 10.37
C ASN A 101 -7.81 -0.29 10.28
N THR A 102 -6.62 0.27 10.11
CA THR A 102 -6.47 1.74 9.92
C THR A 102 -7.02 2.22 8.57
N GLU A 103 -7.19 1.35 7.58
CA GLU A 103 -8.09 1.60 6.45
C GLU A 103 -9.44 0.93 6.73
N THR A 104 -10.16 1.48 7.70
CA THR A 104 -11.50 1.00 8.07
C THR A 104 -12.40 0.91 6.84
N LYS A 105 -13.31 -0.08 6.84
CA LYS A 105 -14.47 -0.13 5.94
C LYS A 105 -15.12 1.25 5.76
N ASP A 106 -15.19 2.03 6.83
CA ASP A 106 -15.72 3.39 6.85
C ASP A 106 -14.88 4.40 6.05
N TYR A 107 -13.54 4.32 6.13
CA TYR A 107 -12.66 5.17 5.32
C TYR A 107 -12.81 4.86 3.83
N LEU A 108 -12.82 3.57 3.47
CA LEU A 108 -13.05 3.13 2.10
C LEU A 108 -14.43 3.55 1.61
N GLN A 109 -15.48 3.38 2.42
CA GLN A 109 -16.84 3.79 2.10
C GLN A 109 -16.96 5.32 1.91
N LYS A 110 -16.28 6.12 2.75
CA LYS A 110 -16.20 7.58 2.57
C LYS A 110 -15.50 7.96 1.27
N LYS A 111 -14.43 7.23 0.89
CA LYS A 111 -13.69 7.47 -0.35
C LYS A 111 -14.53 7.12 -1.58
N VAL A 112 -15.24 5.99 -1.55
CA VAL A 112 -16.21 5.58 -2.59
C VAL A 112 -17.30 6.65 -2.76
N LYS A 113 -17.96 7.06 -1.67
CA LYS A 113 -18.99 8.12 -1.73
C LYS A 113 -18.48 9.44 -2.28
N LYS A 114 -17.23 9.82 -2.00
CA LYS A 114 -16.62 11.03 -2.58
C LYS A 114 -16.43 10.88 -4.09
N LEU A 115 -15.92 9.74 -4.54
CA LEU A 115 -15.70 9.46 -5.96
C LEU A 115 -17.02 9.45 -6.74
N GLU A 116 -18.06 8.82 -6.21
CA GLU A 116 -19.42 8.82 -6.81
C GLU A 116 -19.92 10.25 -7.02
N LYS A 117 -19.83 11.12 -6.00
CA LYS A 117 -20.23 12.53 -6.11
C LYS A 117 -19.45 13.30 -7.17
N PHE A 118 -18.14 13.05 -7.29
CA PHE A 118 -17.33 13.69 -8.34
C PHE A 118 -17.74 13.20 -9.73
N GLN A 119 -18.02 11.91 -9.88
CA GLN A 119 -18.48 11.31 -11.12
C GLN A 119 -19.84 11.89 -11.55
N ASP A 120 -20.82 11.97 -10.64
CA ASP A 120 -22.14 12.56 -10.91
C ASP A 120 -22.03 14.01 -11.37
N LYS A 121 -21.18 14.80 -10.71
CA LYS A 121 -20.94 16.20 -11.08
C LYS A 121 -20.33 16.31 -12.48
N SER A 122 -19.41 15.42 -12.83
CA SER A 122 -18.79 15.39 -14.16
C SER A 122 -19.80 14.98 -15.24
N LEU A 123 -20.63 13.97 -14.98
CA LEU A 123 -21.68 13.52 -15.88
C LEU A 123 -22.70 14.63 -16.14
N TYR A 124 -23.11 15.36 -15.09
CA TYR A 124 -24.00 16.51 -15.24
C TYR A 124 -23.42 17.58 -16.17
N GLN A 125 -22.13 17.88 -16.04
CA GLN A 125 -21.45 18.85 -16.92
C GLN A 125 -21.41 18.35 -18.38
N VAL A 126 -21.08 17.08 -18.59
CA VAL A 126 -21.06 16.47 -19.94
C VAL A 126 -22.45 16.52 -20.57
N CYS A 127 -23.49 16.12 -19.83
CA CYS A 127 -24.88 16.21 -20.30
C CYS A 127 -25.28 17.66 -20.62
N GLY A 128 -24.88 18.61 -19.79
CA GLY A 128 -25.09 20.04 -20.03
C GLY A 128 -24.44 20.52 -21.33
N LEU A 129 -23.18 20.16 -21.57
CA LEU A 129 -22.45 20.52 -22.79
C LEU A 129 -23.07 19.86 -24.04
N ASN A 130 -23.40 18.57 -23.97
CA ASN A 130 -24.06 17.85 -25.04
C ASN A 130 -25.40 18.50 -25.40
N SER A 131 -26.19 18.92 -24.41
CA SER A 131 -27.45 19.61 -24.65
C SER A 131 -27.26 20.94 -25.43
N LYS A 132 -26.19 21.69 -25.12
CA LYS A 132 -25.84 22.94 -25.80
C LYS A 132 -25.40 22.68 -27.24
N ILE A 133 -24.54 21.68 -27.46
CA ILE A 133 -24.07 21.28 -28.79
C ILE A 133 -25.26 20.89 -29.67
N THR A 134 -26.17 20.05 -29.17
CA THR A 134 -27.35 19.62 -29.92
C THR A 134 -28.26 20.79 -30.29
N LYS A 135 -28.44 21.77 -29.38
CA LYS A 135 -29.20 23.00 -29.67
C LYS A 135 -28.54 23.84 -30.76
N LEU A 136 -27.22 24.04 -30.69
CA LEU A 136 -26.47 24.79 -31.70
C LEU A 136 -26.51 24.10 -33.07
N TYR A 137 -26.35 22.78 -33.09
CA TYR A 137 -26.42 21.98 -34.32
C TYR A 137 -27.80 22.10 -34.99
N LYS A 138 -28.88 21.96 -34.23
CA LYS A 138 -30.25 22.17 -34.73
C LYS A 138 -30.43 23.58 -35.29
N LYS A 139 -29.98 24.62 -34.56
CA LYS A 139 -30.05 26.01 -35.02
C LYS A 139 -29.28 26.24 -36.32
N HIS A 140 -28.10 25.65 -36.45
CA HIS A 140 -27.29 25.73 -37.67
C HIS A 140 -28.02 25.11 -38.87
N ILE A 141 -28.54 23.89 -38.72
CA ILE A 141 -29.33 23.22 -39.78
C ILE A 141 -30.53 24.07 -40.18
N SER A 142 -31.30 24.58 -39.21
CA SER A 142 -32.45 25.45 -39.50
C SER A 142 -32.06 26.71 -40.27
N LYS A 143 -30.90 27.30 -39.95
CA LYS A 143 -30.36 28.49 -40.63
C LYS A 143 -29.97 28.16 -42.07
N VAL A 144 -29.24 27.07 -42.31
CA VAL A 144 -28.87 26.57 -43.65
C VAL A 144 -30.12 26.35 -44.50
N ARG A 145 -31.10 25.59 -43.98
CA ARG A 145 -32.38 25.35 -44.68
C ARG A 145 -33.19 26.61 -44.96
N SER A 146 -33.04 27.65 -44.13
CA SER A 146 -33.68 28.93 -44.41
C SER A 146 -33.01 29.67 -45.55
N TYR A 147 -31.67 29.62 -45.66
CA TYR A 147 -30.96 30.23 -46.78
C TYR A 147 -31.23 29.49 -48.09
N GLU A 148 -31.20 28.16 -48.09
CA GLU A 148 -31.55 27.34 -49.26
C GLU A 148 -32.92 27.74 -49.84
N ARG A 149 -33.95 27.83 -48.99
CA ARG A 149 -35.30 28.25 -49.41
C ARG A 149 -35.35 29.67 -49.98
N LYS A 150 -34.51 30.59 -49.49
CA LYS A 150 -34.43 31.98 -49.99
C LYS A 150 -33.68 32.11 -51.31
N LEU A 151 -32.79 31.18 -51.64
CA LEU A 151 -32.01 31.17 -52.88
C LEU A 151 -32.75 30.49 -54.05
N LEU A 152 -33.71 29.61 -53.76
CA LEU A 152 -34.55 28.95 -54.76
C LEU A 152 -35.36 29.85 -55.73
N PRO A 153 -35.70 31.13 -55.47
CA PRO A 153 -36.49 31.92 -56.41
C PRO A 153 -35.72 32.39 -57.66
N ILE A 154 -34.38 32.30 -57.68
CA ILE A 154 -33.56 32.98 -58.71
C ILE A 154 -33.31 32.12 -59.96
N THR A 155 -33.54 30.80 -59.91
CA THR A 155 -33.22 29.89 -61.03
C THR A 155 -34.42 29.41 -61.85
N ASN A 156 -35.63 29.90 -61.55
CA ASN A 156 -36.86 29.52 -62.27
C ASN A 156 -37.46 30.64 -63.15
N THR A 157 -36.75 31.74 -63.41
CA THR A 157 -37.11 32.65 -64.51
C THR A 157 -36.62 32.07 -65.83
N LYS A 158 -37.46 31.22 -66.44
CA LYS A 158 -37.34 30.82 -67.84
C LYS A 158 -37.42 32.08 -68.73
N PHE A 159 -36.38 32.32 -69.51
CA PHE A 159 -36.44 33.14 -70.72
C PHE A 159 -37.32 32.46 -71.77
#